data_AF-A0A969F8N2-F1
#
_entry.id   AF-A0A969F8N2-F1
#
_cell.length_a   1.000
_cell.length_b   1.000
_cell.length_c   1.000
_cell.angle_alpha   90.00
_cell.angle_beta   90.00
_cell.angle_gamma   90.00
#
_symmetry.space_group_name_H-M   'P 1'
#
loop_
_entity.id
_entity.type
_entity.pdbx_description
1 polymer ?
#
loop_
_entity_poly.entity_id
_entity_poly.type
_entity_poly.pdbx_seq_one_letter_code
_entity_poly.pdbx_strand_id
1 'polypeptide(L)'
;MEIRNPQREVERDFVPDPQVEIDQFEDYTYASEGFMAVQVNGKWGYIDQTGEFIIEPQFSNFRPFSEGLVAVQVGDKWGYMNQMGEFVISPQFANVKDFSEGLAAVSLEPGQSHWGYINRSGDFAIAPRFDGFAEDFDGGLARVNHENVDYYIDSNGRVVWQSGKSWLVTAIHFVQDFWGNSERVSG
;
A
#
# COMPACT_ATOMS: atom_id res chain seq x y z
N MET A 1 20.08 23.10 -28.28
CA MET A 1 19.75 21.68 -27.98
C MET A 1 19.24 21.65 -26.57
N GLU A 2 17.93 21.72 -26.38
CA GLU A 2 17.35 21.60 -25.05
C GLU A 2 17.25 20.12 -24.70
N ILE A 3 17.84 19.79 -23.55
CA ILE A 3 17.86 18.45 -22.99
C ILE A 3 16.46 18.18 -22.47
N ARG A 4 15.68 17.37 -23.20
CA ARG A 4 14.34 16.94 -22.76
C ARG A 4 14.50 16.08 -21.52
N ASN A 5 13.79 16.48 -20.45
CA ASN A 5 13.66 15.74 -19.21
C ASN A 5 12.80 14.46 -19.48
N PRO A 6 13.34 13.24 -19.31
CA PRO A 6 12.65 12.00 -19.66
C PRO A 6 11.53 11.60 -18.68
N GLN A 7 11.29 12.35 -17.61
CA GLN A 7 10.26 12.06 -16.60
C GLN A 7 8.87 12.64 -16.93
N ARG A 8 8.70 13.33 -18.07
CA ARG A 8 7.44 13.99 -18.46
C ARG A 8 6.60 13.24 -19.50
N GLU A 9 6.99 12.01 -19.84
CA GLU A 9 6.34 11.22 -20.91
C GLU A 9 5.31 10.19 -20.42
N VAL A 10 5.11 10.06 -19.10
CA VAL A 10 4.22 9.03 -18.51
C VAL A 10 2.79 9.52 -18.22
N GLU A 11 2.51 10.82 -18.32
CA GLU A 11 1.17 11.42 -18.09
C GLU A 11 0.29 11.45 -19.37
N ARG A 12 0.45 10.52 -20.31
CA ARG A 12 -0.22 10.60 -21.63
C ARG A 12 -1.61 9.97 -21.75
N ASP A 13 -2.10 9.24 -20.75
CA ASP A 13 -3.18 8.27 -21.02
C ASP A 13 -4.57 8.61 -20.43
N PHE A 14 -4.77 9.78 -19.85
CA PHE A 14 -6.12 10.30 -19.62
C PHE A 14 -6.22 11.74 -20.11
N VAL A 15 -6.81 11.90 -21.29
CA VAL A 15 -7.35 13.17 -21.76
C VAL A 15 -8.85 12.95 -21.74
N PRO A 16 -9.61 13.56 -20.81
CA PRO A 16 -11.06 13.47 -20.88
C PRO A 16 -11.49 13.99 -22.26
N ASP A 17 -12.59 13.45 -22.81
CA ASP A 17 -13.13 13.97 -24.07
C ASP A 17 -13.19 15.51 -23.95
N PRO A 18 -12.72 16.29 -24.93
CA PRO A 18 -12.78 17.75 -24.89
C PRO A 18 -14.17 18.32 -24.59
N GLN A 19 -15.23 17.53 -24.74
CA GLN A 19 -16.60 17.88 -24.39
C GLN A 19 -16.94 17.71 -22.91
N VAL A 20 -16.12 17.03 -22.11
CA VAL A 20 -16.31 16.93 -20.65
C VAL A 20 -16.05 18.29 -20.03
N GLU A 21 -17.12 18.96 -19.61
CA GLU A 21 -17.05 20.23 -18.89
C GLU A 21 -16.57 19.99 -17.45
N ILE A 22 -15.27 19.80 -17.26
CA ILE A 22 -14.65 19.53 -15.94
C ILE A 22 -14.86 20.68 -14.93
N ASP A 23 -15.09 21.89 -15.42
CA ASP A 23 -15.34 23.08 -14.59
C ASP A 23 -16.68 23.04 -13.85
N GLN A 24 -17.54 22.06 -14.13
CA GLN A 24 -18.79 21.83 -13.37
C GLN A 24 -18.55 21.18 -12.00
N PHE A 25 -17.37 20.59 -11.78
CA PHE A 25 -17.00 19.92 -10.54
C PHE A 25 -16.31 20.89 -9.57
N GLU A 26 -16.48 20.65 -8.27
CA GLU A 26 -15.84 21.47 -7.22
C GLU A 26 -14.33 21.24 -7.18
N ASP A 27 -13.90 20.00 -7.43
CA ASP A 27 -12.51 19.57 -7.52
C ASP A 27 -12.43 18.32 -8.43
N TYR A 28 -11.27 18.04 -8.99
CA TYR A 28 -11.02 16.84 -9.79
C TYR A 28 -9.53 16.47 -9.80
N THR A 29 -9.26 15.18 -9.94
CA THR A 29 -7.89 14.68 -10.07
C THR A 29 -7.86 13.34 -10.81
N TYR A 30 -6.72 12.98 -11.36
CA TYR A 30 -6.51 11.69 -11.97
C TYR A 30 -6.50 10.59 -10.90
N ALA A 31 -7.35 9.59 -11.10
CA ALA A 31 -7.45 8.45 -10.20
C ALA A 31 -6.60 7.25 -10.66
N SER A 32 -5.67 7.44 -11.61
CA SER A 32 -4.92 6.37 -12.29
C SER A 32 -5.80 5.45 -13.15
N GLU A 33 -5.15 4.59 -13.94
CA GLU A 33 -5.78 3.54 -14.76
C GLU A 33 -6.91 4.00 -15.72
N GLY A 34 -6.86 5.27 -16.15
CA GLY A 34 -7.83 5.82 -17.09
C GLY A 34 -9.13 6.32 -16.45
N PHE A 35 -9.11 6.63 -15.15
CA PHE A 35 -10.25 7.21 -14.43
C PHE A 35 -9.93 8.60 -13.88
N MET A 36 -10.97 9.42 -13.75
CA MET A 36 -10.91 10.72 -13.08
C MET A 36 -11.82 10.69 -11.85
N ALA A 37 -11.27 11.11 -10.72
CA ALA A 37 -12.06 11.38 -9.53
C ALA A 37 -12.56 12.82 -9.58
N VAL A 38 -13.84 13.02 -9.27
CA VAL A 38 -14.48 14.33 -9.29
C VAL A 38 -15.24 14.56 -8.00
N GLN A 39 -15.29 15.82 -7.56
CA GLN A 39 -15.98 16.22 -6.34
C GLN A 39 -17.25 17.01 -6.66
N VAL A 40 -18.36 16.60 -6.04
CA VAL A 40 -19.66 17.28 -6.09
C VAL A 40 -20.25 17.32 -4.69
N ASN A 41 -20.65 18.50 -4.21
CA ASN A 41 -21.20 18.72 -2.87
C ASN A 41 -20.29 18.16 -1.75
N GLY A 42 -18.97 18.31 -1.89
CA GLY A 42 -17.97 17.81 -0.94
C GLY A 42 -17.84 16.29 -0.87
N LYS A 43 -18.38 15.55 -1.84
CA LYS A 43 -18.25 14.09 -1.96
C LYS A 43 -17.53 13.69 -3.24
N TRP A 44 -16.72 12.64 -3.16
CA TRP A 44 -15.97 12.12 -4.29
C TRP A 44 -16.75 11.01 -5.00
N GLY A 45 -16.72 11.05 -6.33
CA GLY A 45 -17.16 10.01 -7.26
C GLY A 45 -16.14 9.84 -8.38
N TYR A 46 -16.46 8.99 -9.35
CA TYR A 46 -15.57 8.67 -10.47
C TYR A 46 -16.32 8.75 -11.80
N ILE A 47 -15.66 9.36 -12.78
CA ILE A 47 -16.14 9.42 -14.16
C ILE A 47 -15.19 8.68 -15.09
N ASP A 48 -15.75 8.16 -16.17
CA ASP A 48 -14.96 7.64 -17.29
C ASP A 48 -14.47 8.77 -18.21
N GLN A 49 -13.86 8.41 -19.34
CA GLN A 49 -13.36 9.36 -20.34
C GLN A 49 -14.46 10.15 -21.06
N THR A 50 -15.70 9.64 -21.06
CA THR A 50 -16.87 10.29 -21.66
C THR A 50 -17.51 11.33 -20.73
N GLY A 51 -17.11 11.33 -19.45
CA GLY A 51 -17.68 12.17 -18.42
C GLY A 51 -18.89 11.54 -17.71
N GLU A 52 -19.22 10.29 -18.03
CA GLU A 52 -20.29 9.56 -17.35
C GLU A 52 -19.81 9.04 -15.98
N PHE A 53 -20.67 9.14 -14.97
CA PHE A 53 -20.37 8.58 -13.65
C PHE A 53 -20.35 7.06 -13.70
N ILE A 54 -19.18 6.50 -13.41
CA ILE A 54 -19.03 5.09 -13.06
C ILE A 54 -19.50 4.88 -11.61
N ILE A 55 -19.12 5.82 -10.75
CA ILE A 55 -19.51 5.82 -9.33
C ILE A 55 -19.96 7.22 -8.95
N GLU A 56 -21.22 7.33 -8.55
CA GLU A 56 -21.81 8.58 -8.09
C GLU A 56 -21.07 9.15 -6.87
N PRO A 57 -20.97 10.48 -6.73
CA PRO A 57 -20.34 11.14 -5.59
C PRO A 57 -20.96 10.72 -4.25
N GLN A 58 -20.21 9.96 -3.47
CA GLN A 58 -20.70 9.44 -2.18
C GLN A 58 -19.59 9.26 -1.12
N PHE A 59 -18.32 9.31 -1.52
CA PHE A 59 -17.19 9.04 -0.62
C PHE A 59 -16.68 10.30 0.04
N SER A 60 -16.21 10.19 1.29
CA SER A 60 -15.51 11.29 1.97
C SER A 60 -14.08 11.46 1.50
N ASN A 61 -13.44 10.36 1.08
CA ASN A 61 -12.07 10.34 0.62
C ASN A 61 -11.83 9.11 -0.26
N PHE A 62 -10.72 9.10 -0.97
CA PHE A 62 -10.28 7.97 -1.77
C PHE A 62 -8.76 7.93 -1.93
N ARG A 63 -8.26 6.82 -2.47
CA ARG A 63 -6.90 6.70 -3.02
C ARG A 63 -6.98 6.31 -4.50
N PRO A 64 -5.97 6.60 -5.32
CA PRO A 64 -5.97 6.23 -6.73
C PRO A 64 -6.13 4.71 -6.95
N PHE A 65 -6.59 4.32 -8.13
CA PHE A 65 -6.59 2.93 -8.59
C PHE A 65 -5.17 2.36 -8.57
N SER A 66 -5.06 1.14 -8.07
CA SER A 66 -3.87 0.30 -8.19
C SER A 66 -4.29 -1.16 -8.32
N GLU A 67 -3.70 -1.84 -9.30
CA GLU A 67 -4.02 -3.23 -9.66
C GLU A 67 -5.52 -3.46 -9.93
N GLY A 68 -6.21 -2.47 -10.49
CA GLY A 68 -7.65 -2.56 -10.78
C GLY A 68 -8.57 -2.41 -9.58
N LEU A 69 -8.06 -2.03 -8.41
CA LEU A 69 -8.85 -1.73 -7.21
C LEU A 69 -8.62 -0.29 -6.75
N VAL A 70 -9.66 0.32 -6.20
CA VAL A 70 -9.63 1.67 -5.65
C VAL A 70 -10.03 1.65 -4.18
N ALA A 71 -9.26 2.31 -3.33
CA ALA A 71 -9.61 2.44 -1.92
C ALA A 71 -10.52 3.64 -1.74
N VAL A 72 -11.69 3.44 -1.12
CA VAL A 72 -12.66 4.51 -0.84
C VAL A 72 -13.04 4.53 0.62
N GLN A 73 -13.34 5.72 1.13
CA GLN A 73 -13.79 5.91 2.50
C GLN A 73 -15.30 6.17 2.54
N VAL A 74 -16.00 5.32 3.29
CA VAL A 74 -17.43 5.44 3.61
C VAL A 74 -17.56 5.62 5.11
N GLY A 75 -18.01 6.81 5.54
CA GLY A 75 -17.98 7.17 6.95
C GLY A 75 -16.54 7.28 7.45
N ASP A 76 -16.19 6.52 8.49
CA ASP A 76 -14.85 6.46 9.07
C ASP A 76 -14.04 5.23 8.60
N LYS A 77 -14.62 4.37 7.75
CA LYS A 77 -14.02 3.11 7.32
C LYS A 77 -13.65 3.11 5.86
N TRP A 78 -12.57 2.42 5.56
CA TRP A 78 -12.05 2.19 4.22
C TRP A 78 -12.39 0.79 3.74
N GLY A 79 -12.73 0.71 2.45
CA GLY A 79 -12.91 -0.52 1.69
C GLY A 79 -12.29 -0.39 0.31
N TYR A 80 -12.40 -1.45 -0.50
CA TYR A 80 -11.88 -1.50 -1.86
C TYR A 80 -12.97 -1.85 -2.86
N MET A 81 -13.02 -1.11 -3.96
CA MET A 81 -13.95 -1.30 -5.05
C MET A 81 -13.23 -1.66 -6.35
N ASN A 82 -13.91 -2.36 -7.24
CA ASN A 82 -13.45 -2.57 -8.60
C ASN A 82 -13.81 -1.37 -9.50
N GLN A 83 -13.33 -1.40 -10.74
CA GLN A 83 -13.62 -0.39 -11.77
C GLN A 83 -15.09 -0.32 -12.20
N MET A 84 -15.94 -1.28 -11.80
CA MET A 84 -17.38 -1.27 -12.07
C MET A 84 -18.19 -0.64 -10.94
N GLY A 85 -17.53 -0.13 -9.90
CA GLY A 85 -18.22 0.46 -8.76
C GLY A 85 -18.77 -0.56 -7.76
N GLU A 86 -18.26 -1.79 -7.76
CA GLU A 86 -18.67 -2.83 -6.82
C GLU A 86 -17.62 -3.00 -5.72
N PHE A 87 -18.06 -3.11 -4.46
CA PHE A 87 -17.15 -3.46 -3.36
C PHE A 87 -16.64 -4.88 -3.52
N VAL A 88 -15.33 -5.01 -3.73
CA VAL A 88 -14.62 -6.29 -3.59
C VAL A 88 -14.33 -6.56 -2.11
N ILE A 89 -14.03 -5.51 -1.36
CA ILE A 89 -13.82 -5.57 0.09
C ILE A 89 -14.65 -4.45 0.73
N SER A 90 -15.67 -4.83 1.49
CA SER A 90 -16.55 -3.86 2.15
C SER A 90 -15.79 -2.96 3.13
N PRO A 91 -16.24 -1.70 3.34
CA PRO A 91 -15.60 -0.79 4.28
C PRO A 91 -15.55 -1.37 5.69
N GLN A 92 -14.35 -1.61 6.19
CA GLN A 92 -14.12 -2.21 7.52
C GLN A 92 -12.79 -1.79 8.17
N PHE A 93 -11.85 -1.28 7.37
CA PHE A 93 -10.53 -0.89 7.86
C PHE A 93 -10.51 0.56 8.33
N ALA A 94 -9.71 0.85 9.36
CA ALA A 94 -9.48 2.21 9.81
C ALA A 94 -8.52 2.96 8.88
N ASN A 95 -7.49 2.29 8.38
CA ASN A 95 -6.55 2.82 7.41
C ASN A 95 -6.19 1.77 6.37
N VAL A 96 -5.83 2.24 5.18
CA VAL A 96 -5.50 1.42 4.02
C VAL A 96 -4.38 2.07 3.20
N LYS A 97 -3.62 1.23 2.51
CA LYS A 97 -2.72 1.61 1.43
C LYS A 97 -3.17 0.99 0.10
N ASP A 98 -2.47 1.37 -0.96
CA ASP A 98 -2.74 0.93 -2.32
C ASP A 98 -2.29 -0.54 -2.47
N PHE A 99 -2.93 -1.29 -3.38
CA PHE A 99 -2.45 -2.64 -3.70
C PHE A 99 -1.13 -2.57 -4.45
N SER A 100 -0.17 -3.39 -4.07
CA SER A 100 1.10 -3.60 -4.78
C SER A 100 1.56 -5.05 -4.60
N GLU A 101 1.94 -5.69 -5.70
CA GLU A 101 2.29 -7.11 -5.76
C GLU A 101 1.19 -8.03 -5.18
N GLY A 102 -0.08 -7.64 -5.37
CA GLY A 102 -1.24 -8.38 -4.90
C GLY A 102 -1.57 -8.25 -3.41
N LEU A 103 -0.85 -7.40 -2.66
CA LEU A 103 -1.08 -7.15 -1.23
C LEU A 103 -1.31 -5.66 -0.95
N ALA A 104 -2.08 -5.35 0.09
CA ALA A 104 -2.26 -3.99 0.59
C ALA A 104 -2.13 -3.94 2.10
N ALA A 105 -1.44 -2.92 2.63
CA ALA A 105 -1.33 -2.69 4.06
C ALA A 105 -2.63 -2.08 4.62
N VAL A 106 -3.15 -2.64 5.71
CA VAL A 106 -4.38 -2.16 6.36
C VAL A 106 -4.27 -2.17 7.89
N SER A 107 -5.04 -1.31 8.55
CA SER A 107 -5.20 -1.33 10.02
C SER A 107 -6.68 -1.42 10.40
N LEU A 108 -6.98 -2.06 11.54
CA LEU A 108 -8.36 -2.25 12.01
C LEU A 108 -8.86 -1.08 12.88
N GLU A 109 -7.96 -0.46 13.64
CA GLU A 109 -8.28 0.59 14.61
C GLU A 109 -7.67 1.94 14.19
N PRO A 110 -8.43 3.05 14.32
CA PRO A 110 -7.88 4.38 14.09
C PRO A 110 -6.87 4.74 15.18
N GLY A 111 -5.77 5.40 14.81
CA GLY A 111 -4.78 5.91 15.76
C GLY A 111 -3.89 4.85 16.43
N GLN A 112 -4.18 3.57 16.25
CA GLN A 112 -3.26 2.47 16.58
C GLN A 112 -2.70 1.89 15.29
N SER A 113 -1.39 1.96 15.14
CA SER A 113 -0.67 1.56 13.95
C SER A 113 -0.53 0.04 13.81
N HIS A 114 -1.51 -0.78 14.25
CA HIS A 114 -1.48 -2.24 14.08
C HIS A 114 -1.71 -2.62 12.61
N TRP A 115 -0.66 -2.51 11.80
CA TRP A 115 -0.70 -2.83 10.37
C TRP A 115 -0.57 -4.32 10.13
N GLY A 116 -1.37 -4.82 9.19
CA GLY A 116 -1.24 -6.13 8.55
C GLY A 116 -1.34 -5.97 7.04
N TYR A 117 -1.29 -7.08 6.30
CA TYR A 117 -1.43 -7.11 4.85
C TYR A 117 -2.55 -8.04 4.43
N ILE A 118 -3.43 -7.55 3.57
CA ILE A 118 -4.52 -8.31 2.97
C ILE A 118 -4.22 -8.61 1.50
N ASN A 119 -4.77 -9.71 1.01
CA ASN A 119 -4.84 -10.01 -0.42
C ASN A 119 -6.00 -9.25 -1.09
N ARG A 120 -6.11 -9.38 -2.41
CA ARG A 120 -7.18 -8.74 -3.22
C ARG A 120 -8.60 -9.24 -2.93
N SER A 121 -8.75 -10.34 -2.19
CA SER A 121 -10.05 -10.84 -1.70
C SER A 121 -10.39 -10.31 -0.31
N GLY A 122 -9.48 -9.59 0.35
CA GLY A 122 -9.65 -9.05 1.70
C GLY A 122 -9.17 -9.96 2.83
N ASP A 123 -8.62 -11.14 2.52
CA ASP A 123 -8.09 -12.04 3.54
C ASP A 123 -6.69 -11.59 3.97
N PHE A 124 -6.40 -11.67 5.27
CA PHE A 124 -5.06 -11.38 5.78
C PHE A 124 -4.04 -12.41 5.31
N ALA A 125 -3.10 -11.98 4.47
CA ALA A 125 -1.88 -12.72 4.18
C ALA A 125 -0.88 -12.60 5.34
N ILE A 126 -0.86 -11.43 5.99
CA ILE A 126 -0.07 -11.16 7.20
C ILE A 126 -0.98 -10.50 8.22
N ALA A 127 -1.22 -11.17 9.34
CA ALA A 127 -2.09 -10.65 10.39
C ALA A 127 -1.56 -9.31 10.96
N PRO A 128 -2.45 -8.39 11.38
CA PRO A 128 -2.05 -7.13 11.99
C PRO A 128 -1.12 -7.34 13.19
N ARG A 129 0.08 -6.75 13.15
CA ARG A 129 1.08 -6.89 14.22
C ARG A 129 2.17 -5.82 14.26
N PHE A 130 2.43 -5.13 13.15
CA PHE A 130 3.40 -4.04 13.11
C PHE A 130 2.77 -2.84 13.78
N ASP A 131 3.47 -2.09 14.63
CA ASP A 131 2.89 -1.03 15.48
C ASP A 131 3.34 0.39 15.10
N GLY A 132 4.20 0.53 14.09
CA GLY A 132 4.65 1.82 13.57
C GLY A 132 4.08 2.11 12.19
N PHE A 133 4.73 1.59 11.16
CA PHE A 133 4.33 1.74 9.76
C PHE A 133 4.47 0.41 9.01
N ALA A 134 3.78 0.32 7.89
CA ALA A 134 3.90 -0.76 6.92
C ALA A 134 3.90 -0.14 5.53
N GLU A 135 5.02 -0.22 4.80
CA GLU A 135 5.16 0.25 3.41
C GLU A 135 4.56 -0.76 2.42
N ASP A 136 4.32 -0.32 1.20
CA ASP A 136 3.81 -1.18 0.13
C ASP A 136 4.90 -2.18 -0.29
N PHE A 137 4.51 -3.31 -0.89
CA PHE A 137 5.47 -4.26 -1.40
C PHE A 137 6.13 -3.74 -2.69
N ASP A 138 7.46 -3.85 -2.76
CA ASP A 138 8.27 -3.55 -3.94
C ASP A 138 9.45 -4.53 -4.02
N GLY A 139 9.58 -5.23 -5.14
CA GLY A 139 10.61 -6.26 -5.32
C GLY A 139 10.46 -7.46 -4.39
N GLY A 140 9.23 -7.81 -4.01
CA GLY A 140 8.94 -8.92 -3.10
C GLY A 140 9.18 -8.63 -1.62
N LEU A 141 9.51 -7.38 -1.26
CA LEU A 141 9.76 -6.96 0.11
C LEU A 141 8.91 -5.76 0.51
N ALA A 142 8.57 -5.68 1.79
CA ALA A 142 7.98 -4.50 2.38
C ALA A 142 8.76 -4.07 3.62
N ARG A 143 8.93 -2.76 3.80
CA ARG A 143 9.52 -2.20 5.02
C ARG A 143 8.43 -1.97 6.06
N VAL A 144 8.63 -2.49 7.25
CA VAL A 144 7.69 -2.38 8.37
C VAL A 144 8.40 -1.97 9.64
N ASN A 145 7.68 -1.33 10.55
CA ASN A 145 8.19 -0.98 11.87
C ASN A 145 7.38 -1.67 12.97
N HIS A 146 8.09 -2.30 13.89
CA HIS A 146 7.52 -2.93 15.07
C HIS A 146 8.48 -2.76 16.25
N GLU A 147 7.96 -2.31 17.39
CA GLU A 147 8.73 -2.05 18.61
C GLU A 147 9.94 -1.12 18.39
N ASN A 148 9.78 -0.08 17.55
CA ASN A 148 10.83 0.84 17.12
C ASN A 148 12.00 0.18 16.35
N VAL A 149 11.80 -1.03 15.82
CA VAL A 149 12.75 -1.70 14.93
C VAL A 149 12.16 -1.74 13.52
N ASP A 150 12.99 -1.40 12.55
CA ASP A 150 12.63 -1.50 11.13
C ASP A 150 12.98 -2.89 10.63
N TYR A 151 12.07 -3.52 9.91
CA TYR A 151 12.24 -4.81 9.27
C TYR A 151 11.99 -4.69 7.77
N TYR A 152 12.69 -5.49 6.97
CA TYR A 152 12.19 -5.90 5.66
C TYR A 152 11.60 -7.29 5.79
N ILE A 153 10.36 -7.46 5.34
CA ILE A 153 9.65 -8.74 5.33
C ILE A 153 9.36 -9.18 3.90
N ASP A 154 9.29 -10.50 3.67
CA ASP A 154 8.72 -11.07 2.45
C ASP A 154 7.18 -11.06 2.49
N SER A 155 6.55 -11.45 1.37
CA SER A 155 5.08 -11.51 1.23
C SER A 155 4.37 -12.52 2.15
N ASN A 156 5.12 -13.40 2.82
CA ASN A 156 4.61 -14.29 3.86
C ASN A 156 4.83 -13.72 5.27
N GLY A 157 5.38 -12.50 5.36
CA GLY A 157 5.71 -11.82 6.61
C GLY A 157 6.96 -12.36 7.29
N ARG A 158 7.85 -13.07 6.59
CA ARG A 158 9.13 -13.51 7.17
C ARG A 158 10.13 -12.37 7.14
N VAL A 159 10.81 -12.15 8.25
CA VAL A 159 11.88 -11.13 8.34
C VAL A 159 13.08 -11.56 7.50
N VAL A 160 13.38 -10.77 6.48
CA VAL A 160 14.58 -10.89 5.63
C VAL A 160 15.73 -10.06 6.21
N TRP A 161 15.41 -8.89 6.77
CA TRP A 161 16.38 -7.99 7.40
C TRP A 161 15.76 -7.21 8.55
N GLN A 162 16.58 -6.74 9.49
CA GLN A 162 16.14 -5.79 10.51
C GLN A 162 17.24 -4.78 10.86
N SER A 163 16.85 -3.58 11.30
CA SER A 163 17.77 -2.57 11.80
C SER A 163 18.35 -2.97 13.16
N GLY A 164 19.53 -2.45 13.49
CA GLY A 164 20.15 -2.69 14.80
C GLY A 164 20.73 -4.10 15.02
N LYS A 165 20.74 -5.00 14.02
CA LYS A 165 21.55 -6.24 14.09
C LYS A 165 23.03 -5.88 14.20
N SER A 166 23.55 -5.87 15.43
CA SER A 166 24.98 -5.76 15.70
C SER A 166 25.68 -7.05 15.30
N TRP A 167 26.63 -6.96 14.38
CA TRP A 167 27.47 -8.08 13.92
C TRP A 167 28.29 -8.74 15.05
N LEU A 168 28.32 -8.16 16.25
CA LEU A 168 29.05 -8.67 17.40
C LEU A 168 28.41 -9.91 18.04
N VAL A 169 27.09 -10.11 17.93
CA VAL A 169 26.41 -11.24 18.61
C VAL A 169 26.59 -12.56 17.83
N THR A 170 26.77 -12.51 16.51
CA THR A 170 27.03 -13.70 15.68
C THR A 170 28.49 -14.16 15.77
N ALA A 171 29.44 -13.24 15.96
CA ALA A 171 30.85 -13.57 16.11
C ALA A 171 31.15 -14.33 17.43
N ILE A 172 30.41 -14.06 18.51
CA ILE A 172 30.65 -14.72 19.82
C ILE A 172 30.22 -16.19 19.80
N HIS A 173 29.18 -16.57 19.06
CA HIS A 173 28.82 -17.99 18.92
C HIS A 173 29.84 -18.77 18.08
N PHE A 174 30.47 -18.13 17.07
CA PHE A 174 31.48 -18.81 16.25
C PHE A 174 32.84 -18.99 16.95
N VAL A 175 33.16 -18.15 17.93
CA VAL A 175 34.43 -18.24 18.69
C VAL A 175 34.36 -19.28 19.83
N GLN A 176 33.17 -19.60 20.36
CA GLN A 176 33.03 -20.62 21.42
C GLN A 176 33.19 -22.05 20.89
N ASP A 177 32.84 -22.32 19.63
CA ASP A 177 33.02 -23.64 19.01
C ASP A 177 34.48 -23.91 18.58
N PHE A 178 35.28 -22.87 18.33
CA PHE A 178 36.64 -23.01 17.81
C PHE A 178 37.73 -23.17 18.88
N TRP A 179 37.45 -22.81 20.14
CA TRP A 179 38.42 -22.95 21.25
C TRP A 179 38.00 -23.95 22.35
N GLY A 180 36.82 -24.59 22.23
CA GLY A 180 36.30 -25.52 23.22
C GLY A 180 36.81 -26.97 23.14
N ASN A 181 37.72 -27.31 22.22
CA ASN A 181 38.05 -28.72 21.95
C ASN A 181 39.56 -29.06 21.87
N SER A 182 40.44 -28.34 22.57
CA SER A 182 41.88 -28.68 22.63
C SER A 182 42.35 -29.43 23.88
N GLU A 183 41.49 -29.69 24.87
CA GLU A 183 41.87 -30.50 26.04
C GLU A 183 41.13 -31.84 26.06
N ARG A 184 41.56 -32.77 25.18
CA ARG A 184 41.48 -34.22 25.41
C ARG A 184 42.21 -35.00 24.30
N VAL A 185 43.54 -35.01 24.39
CA VAL A 185 44.30 -36.19 23.97
C VAL A 185 45.17 -36.61 25.17
N SER A 186 44.68 -37.66 25.81
CA SER A 186 45.25 -38.43 26.90
C SER A 186 46.50 -39.22 26.52
N GLY A 187 47.27 -39.64 27.52
CA GLY A 187 47.95 -40.94 27.51
C GLY A 187 49.42 -40.87 27.83
#